data_AF-W4V8N4-F1
#
_entry.id   AF-W4V8N4-F1
#
_cell.length_a   1.000
_cell.length_b   1.000
_cell.length_c   1.000
_cell.angle_alpha   90.00
_cell.angle_beta   90.00
_cell.angle_gamma   90.00
#
_symmetry.space_group_name_H-M   'P 1'
#
loop_
_entity.id
_entity.type
_entity.pdbx_description
1 polymer ?
#
loop_
_entity_poly.entity_id
_entity_poly.type
_entity_poly.pdbx_seq_one_letter_code
_entity_poly.pdbx_strand_id
1 'polypeptide(L)'
;MTMIHKFSLMGTNIVVDVNSGAVHVVDDITFDILDYYKDCRADEIKNKLICKYSADEIEEALKEIESLRADGLIYSEDPYKEYIPSMNRKSVVKALCLHISHDCNLRCKYCFASTGNFGGQRSMMSRKWAKKPLIF
;
A
#
# COMPACT_ATOMS: atom_id res chain seq x y z
N MET A 1 -5.58 -8.77 11.02
CA MET A 1 -4.20 -8.87 11.56
C MET A 1 -3.69 -7.45 11.68
N THR A 2 -3.06 -7.09 12.80
CA THR A 2 -2.54 -5.74 13.03
C THR A 2 -1.08 -5.70 12.56
N MET A 3 -0.83 -5.08 11.39
CA MET A 3 0.41 -5.18 10.63
C MET A 3 1.03 -3.80 10.42
N ILE A 4 2.35 -3.71 10.57
CA ILE A 4 3.16 -2.58 10.13
C ILE A 4 4.15 -3.02 9.06
N HIS A 5 4.62 -2.09 8.25
CA HIS A 5 5.76 -2.26 7.37
C HIS A 5 6.77 -1.16 7.66
N LYS A 6 7.99 -1.54 8.02
CA LYS A 6 9.08 -0.59 8.26
C LYS A 6 10.23 -0.80 7.29
N PHE A 7 10.86 0.29 6.87
CA PHE A 7 12.03 0.27 6.00
C PHE A 7 12.88 1.53 6.22
N SER A 8 14.16 1.46 5.85
CA SER A 8 15.07 2.61 5.86
C SER A 8 15.50 2.91 4.43
N LEU A 9 15.40 4.18 4.03
CA LEU A 9 15.78 4.63 2.69
C LEU A 9 16.53 5.97 2.81
N MET A 10 17.74 6.01 2.24
CA MET A 10 18.59 7.22 2.23
C MET A 10 18.78 7.85 3.62
N GLY A 11 18.89 7.01 4.67
CA GLY A 11 19.05 7.45 6.05
C GLY A 11 17.77 7.91 6.74
N THR A 12 16.60 7.71 6.13
CA THR A 12 15.29 8.00 6.73
C THR A 12 14.59 6.70 7.08
N ASN A 13 14.26 6.51 8.35
CA ASN A 13 13.50 5.36 8.83
C ASN A 13 12.01 5.66 8.76
N ILE A 14 11.26 4.81 8.05
CA ILE A 14 9.83 5.00 7.79
C ILE A 14 9.08 3.76 8.27
N VAL A 15 7.96 4.00 8.96
CA VAL A 15 7.04 2.98 9.43
C VAL A 15 5.65 3.28 8.90
N VAL A 16 5.03 2.31 8.25
CA VAL A 16 3.67 2.37 7.71
C VAL A 16 2.78 1.43 8.51
N ASP A 17 1.74 1.97 9.13
CA ASP A 17 0.66 1.15 9.68
C ASP A 17 -0.35 0.81 8.58
N VAL A 18 -0.51 -0.49 8.30
CA VAL A 18 -1.14 -0.94 7.06
C VAL A 18 -2.65 -0.68 7.05
N ASN A 19 -3.32 -0.88 8.18
CA ASN A 19 -4.79 -0.81 8.23
C ASN A 19 -5.31 0.62 8.35
N SER A 20 -4.61 1.49 9.09
CA SER A 20 -4.97 2.91 9.21
C SER A 20 -4.44 3.76 8.05
N GLY A 21 -3.35 3.32 7.40
CA GLY A 21 -2.63 4.10 6.42
C GLY A 21 -1.73 5.20 7.03
N ALA A 22 -1.55 5.21 8.35
CA ALA A 22 -0.64 6.14 9.01
C ALA A 22 0.82 5.87 8.61
N VAL A 23 1.59 6.95 8.43
CA VAL A 23 3.01 6.90 8.06
C VAL A 23 3.79 7.73 9.06
N HIS A 24 4.82 7.12 9.64
CA HIS A 24 5.68 7.72 10.65
C HIS A 24 7.10 7.76 10.13
N VAL A 25 7.77 8.90 10.33
CA VAL A 25 9.24 8.97 10.27
C VAL A 25 9.71 8.83 11.71
N VAL A 26 10.57 7.85 11.96
CA VAL A 26 10.99 7.48 13.31
C VAL A 26 12.50 7.58 13.45
N ASP A 27 12.98 7.68 14.68
CA ASP A 27 14.40 7.57 14.99
C ASP A 27 14.87 6.11 14.99
N ASP A 28 16.19 5.89 15.15
CA ASP A 28 16.79 4.55 15.13
C ASP A 28 16.31 3.68 16.31
N ILE A 29 16.11 4.27 17.48
CA ILE A 29 15.67 3.52 18.67
C ILE A 29 14.25 2.99 18.50
N THR A 30 13.32 3.82 18.04
CA THR A 30 11.95 3.41 17.73
C THR A 30 11.95 2.37 16.62
N PHE A 31 12.77 2.57 15.58
CA PHE A 31 12.88 1.62 14.47
C PHE A 31 13.34 0.23 14.92
N ASP A 32 14.30 0.16 15.85
CA ASP A 32 14.81 -1.08 16.42
C ASP A 32 13.82 -1.73 17.41
N ILE A 33 13.13 -0.94 18.25
CA ILE A 33 12.11 -1.45 19.20
C ILE A 33 10.99 -2.19 18.45
N LEU A 34 10.57 -1.66 17.30
CA LEU A 34 9.48 -2.23 16.50
C LEU A 34 9.79 -3.63 15.94
N ASP A 35 11.05 -4.07 15.91
CA ASP A 35 11.41 -5.46 15.56
C ASP A 35 10.99 -6.47 16.64
N TYR A 36 10.79 -6.02 17.88
CA TYR A 36 10.50 -6.89 19.03
C TYR A 36 9.16 -6.61 19.68
N TYR A 37 8.56 -5.44 19.44
CA TYR A 37 7.39 -4.93 20.16
C TYR A 37 6.18 -5.89 20.16
N LYS A 38 5.99 -6.70 19.11
CA LYS A 38 4.88 -7.68 19.03
C LYS A 38 5.11 -8.95 19.84
N ASP A 39 6.35 -9.39 19.93
CA ASP A 39 6.71 -10.74 20.37
C ASP A 39 7.36 -10.76 21.75
N CYS A 40 7.84 -9.61 22.22
CA CYS A 40 8.56 -9.47 23.48
C CYS A 40 7.85 -8.51 24.44
N ARG A 41 8.03 -8.74 25.75
CA ARG A 41 7.59 -7.78 26.78
C ARG A 41 8.55 -6.60 26.86
N ALA A 42 8.09 -5.46 27.36
CA ALA A 42 8.91 -4.25 27.53
C ALA A 42 10.27 -4.52 28.22
N ASP A 43 10.30 -5.33 29.28
CA ASP A 43 11.53 -5.69 29.98
C ASP A 43 12.51 -6.52 29.12
N GLU A 44 11.99 -7.39 28.25
CA GLU A 44 12.80 -8.20 27.34
C GLU A 44 13.38 -7.35 26.22
N ILE A 45 12.59 -6.40 25.69
CA ILE A 45 13.05 -5.41 24.71
C ILE A 45 14.16 -4.56 25.30
N LYS A 46 13.97 -4.08 26.54
CA LYS A 46 14.97 -3.33 27.29
C LYS A 46 16.27 -4.11 27.41
N ASN A 47 16.21 -5.38 27.85
CA ASN A 47 17.39 -6.23 27.95
C ASN A 47 18.09 -6.48 26.61
N LYS A 48 17.34 -6.56 25.50
CA LYS A 48 17.91 -6.75 24.15
C LYS A 48 18.61 -5.50 23.61
N LEU A 49 18.14 -4.31 23.99
CA LEU A 49 18.56 -3.03 23.42
C LEU A 49 19.45 -2.20 24.35
N ILE A 50 19.60 -2.58 25.62
CA ILE A 50 20.39 -1.84 26.63
C ILE A 50 21.88 -1.68 26.27
N CYS A 51 22.40 -2.52 25.36
CA CYS A 51 23.76 -2.42 24.87
C CYS A 51 23.96 -1.29 23.84
N LYS A 52 22.87 -0.77 23.25
CA LYS A 52 22.87 0.26 22.22
C LYS A 52 22.25 1.58 22.71
N TYR A 53 21.26 1.52 23.58
CA TYR A 53 20.51 2.66 24.08
C TYR A 53 20.41 2.63 25.61
N SER A 54 20.21 3.79 26.23
CA SER A 54 20.00 3.87 27.68
C SER A 54 18.63 3.32 28.10
N ALA A 55 18.53 2.95 29.37
CA ALA A 55 17.29 2.45 29.95
C ALA A 55 16.12 3.43 29.85
N ASP A 56 16.42 4.72 29.95
CA ASP A 56 15.43 5.80 29.96
C ASP A 56 14.93 6.10 28.53
N GLU A 57 15.84 6.16 27.55
CA GLU A 57 15.48 6.34 26.13
C GLU A 57 14.58 5.21 25.61
N ILE A 58 14.87 3.96 25.97
CA ILE A 58 14.04 2.81 25.59
C ILE A 58 12.64 2.94 26.19
N GLU A 59 12.55 3.38 27.45
CA GLU A 59 11.27 3.55 28.13
C GLU A 59 10.44 4.70 27.54
N GLU A 60 11.09 5.79 27.16
CA GLU A 60 10.47 6.92 26.46
C GLU A 60 9.89 6.48 25.11
N ALA A 61 10.70 5.87 24.25
CA ALA A 61 10.26 5.40 22.94
C ALA A 61 9.14 4.35 23.05
N LEU A 62 9.19 3.44 24.04
CA LEU A 62 8.10 2.49 24.29
C LEU A 62 6.79 3.19 24.68
N LYS A 63 6.84 4.27 25.49
CA LYS A 63 5.65 5.06 25.85
C LYS A 63 5.07 5.76 24.64
N GLU A 64 5.89 6.31 23.76
CA GLU A 64 5.44 6.94 22.52
C GLU A 64 4.77 5.93 21.58
N ILE A 65 5.36 4.75 21.40
CA ILE A 65 4.76 3.67 20.61
C ILE A 65 3.40 3.25 21.20
N GLU A 66 3.30 3.11 22.53
CA GLU A 66 2.04 2.74 23.18
C GLU A 66 0.97 3.83 23.00
N SER A 67 1.35 5.10 23.08
CA SER A 67 0.43 6.22 22.80
C SER A 67 -0.10 6.15 21.37
N LEU A 68 0.79 5.98 20.38
CA LEU A 68 0.40 5.83 18.98
C LEU A 68 -0.52 4.62 18.78
N ARG A 69 -0.30 3.55 19.53
CA ARG A 69 -1.12 2.34 19.47
C ARG A 69 -2.51 2.59 20.04
N ALA A 70 -2.59 3.26 21.19
CA ALA A 70 -3.85 3.64 21.82
C ALA A 70 -4.69 4.56 20.92
N ASP A 71 -4.04 5.44 20.16
CA ASP A 71 -4.67 6.32 19.18
C ASP A 71 -5.03 5.62 17.85
N GLY A 72 -4.69 4.33 17.70
CA GLY A 72 -4.95 3.57 16.49
C GLY A 72 -4.09 3.97 15.28
N LEU A 73 -2.91 4.55 15.54
CA LEU A 73 -1.96 5.04 14.53
C LEU A 73 -0.81 4.06 14.28
N ILE A 74 -0.62 3.04 15.14
CA ILE A 74 0.32 1.95 14.92
C ILE A 74 -0.24 0.63 15.44
N TYR A 75 -0.05 -0.44 14.67
CA TYR A 75 -0.71 -1.74 14.87
C TYR A 75 -2.25 -1.65 14.95
N SER A 76 -2.85 -0.82 14.10
CA SER A 76 -4.30 -0.62 14.09
C SER A 76 -5.05 -1.85 13.55
N GLU A 77 -6.30 -2.03 13.98
CA GLU A 77 -7.18 -3.07 13.48
C GLU A 77 -7.75 -2.72 12.10
N ASP A 78 -8.19 -3.73 11.34
CA ASP A 78 -8.86 -3.53 10.05
C ASP A 78 -10.36 -3.27 10.28
N PRO A 79 -10.85 -2.02 10.11
CA PRO A 79 -12.26 -1.69 10.34
C PRO A 79 -13.18 -2.29 9.27
N TYR A 80 -12.65 -2.76 8.14
CA TYR A 80 -13.42 -3.30 7.02
C TYR A 80 -13.57 -4.81 7.04
N LYS A 81 -12.88 -5.52 7.94
CA LYS A 81 -12.79 -6.99 7.99
C LYS A 81 -14.15 -7.69 7.92
N GLU A 82 -15.16 -7.16 8.61
CA GLU A 82 -16.51 -7.75 8.68
C GLU A 82 -17.39 -7.39 7.48
N TYR A 83 -17.05 -6.36 6.71
CA TYR A 83 -17.85 -5.86 5.58
C TYR A 83 -17.54 -6.55 4.24
N ILE A 84 -16.39 -7.22 4.13
CA ILE A 84 -15.94 -7.89 2.90
C ILE A 84 -16.71 -9.19 2.58
N PRO A 85 -17.02 -10.08 3.55
CA PRO A 85 -17.63 -11.39 3.24
C PRO A 85 -19.07 -11.33 2.68
N SER A 86 -19.75 -10.19 2.76
CA SER A 86 -21.17 -10.03 2.39
C SER A 86 -21.40 -9.44 0.99
N MET A 87 -20.36 -9.35 0.16
CA MET A 87 -20.45 -8.65 -1.13
C MET A 87 -21.08 -9.49 -2.25
N ASN A 88 -22.39 -9.74 -2.21
CA ASN A 88 -23.14 -10.15 -3.39
C ASN A 88 -23.45 -8.90 -4.26
N ARG A 89 -22.39 -8.24 -4.76
CA ARG A 89 -22.47 -6.94 -5.43
C ARG A 89 -22.64 -7.10 -6.93
N LYS A 90 -23.65 -6.44 -7.50
CA LYS A 90 -23.76 -6.26 -8.96
C LYS A 90 -22.65 -5.31 -9.42
N SER A 91 -21.82 -5.77 -10.36
CA SER A 91 -20.75 -4.96 -10.94
C SER A 91 -21.31 -3.75 -11.68
N VAL A 92 -20.64 -2.61 -11.53
CA VAL A 92 -20.94 -1.38 -12.27
C VAL A 92 -19.72 -1.01 -13.09
N VAL A 93 -19.90 -0.81 -14.40
CA VAL A 93 -18.83 -0.35 -15.29
C VAL A 93 -18.43 1.07 -14.89
N LYS A 94 -17.15 1.28 -14.55
CA LYS A 94 -16.61 2.59 -14.12
C LYS A 94 -15.79 3.30 -15.19
N ALA A 95 -15.29 2.56 -16.17
CA ALA A 95 -14.46 3.08 -17.24
C ALA A 95 -14.58 2.21 -18.49
N LEU A 96 -14.33 2.82 -19.65
CA LEU A 96 -14.29 2.16 -20.95
C LEU A 96 -13.01 2.60 -21.69
N CYS A 97 -12.21 1.63 -22.12
CA CYS A 97 -11.08 1.87 -23.02
C CYS A 97 -11.54 1.68 -24.46
N LEU A 98 -11.59 2.76 -25.24
CA LEU A 98 -11.99 2.71 -26.66
C LEU A 98 -10.75 2.67 -27.54
N HIS A 99 -10.51 1.54 -28.20
CA HIS A 99 -9.42 1.42 -29.17
C HIS A 99 -9.82 2.11 -30.48
N ILE A 100 -9.61 3.43 -30.55
CA ILE A 100 -10.03 4.26 -31.70
C ILE A 100 -9.33 3.83 -32.98
N SER A 101 -8.07 3.40 -32.89
CA SER A 101 -7.30 2.88 -34.02
C SER A 101 -6.60 1.60 -33.63
N HIS A 102 -6.70 0.60 -34.51
CA HIS A 102 -5.87 -0.59 -34.53
C HIS A 102 -4.76 -0.47 -35.58
N ASP A 103 -4.37 0.76 -35.91
CA ASP A 103 -3.19 1.08 -36.68
C ASP A 103 -2.38 2.17 -35.98
N CYS A 104 -1.06 2.10 -36.09
CA CYS A 104 -0.16 3.03 -35.45
C CYS A 104 0.92 3.41 -36.45
N ASN A 105 1.43 4.63 -36.40
CA ASN A 105 2.60 5.04 -37.18
C ASN A 105 3.93 4.64 -36.52
N LEU A 106 3.89 4.02 -35.33
CA LEU A 106 5.06 3.49 -34.62
C LEU A 106 5.02 1.96 -34.55
N ARG A 107 6.15 1.35 -34.20
CA ARG A 107 6.33 -0.12 -34.08
C ARG A 107 7.08 -0.48 -32.80
N CYS A 108 6.60 0.01 -31.65
CA CYS A 108 7.28 -0.20 -30.36
C CYS A 108 7.38 -1.69 -30.03
N LYS A 109 8.60 -2.17 -29.73
CA LYS A 109 8.89 -3.59 -29.45
C LYS A 109 8.11 -4.15 -28.25
N TYR A 110 7.81 -3.32 -27.28
CA TYR A 110 7.05 -3.66 -26.07
C TYR A 110 5.53 -3.43 -26.21
N CYS A 111 5.06 -3.05 -27.41
CA CYS A 111 3.63 -2.80 -27.62
C CYS A 111 2.85 -4.12 -27.60
N PHE A 112 2.06 -4.31 -26.54
CA PHE A 112 1.18 -5.48 -26.40
C PHE A 112 0.14 -5.60 -27.53
N ALA A 113 -0.18 -4.49 -28.20
CA ALA A 113 -1.14 -4.44 -29.30
C ALA A 113 -0.56 -4.91 -30.65
N SER A 114 0.57 -5.62 -30.67
CA SER A 114 1.25 -6.05 -31.91
C SER A 114 1.45 -4.89 -32.89
N THR A 115 1.83 -3.72 -32.37
CA THR A 115 1.97 -2.46 -33.12
C THR A 115 0.67 -1.88 -33.69
N GLY A 116 -0.43 -2.14 -33.00
CA GLY A 116 -1.75 -1.54 -33.20
C GLY A 116 -2.84 -2.56 -33.50
N ASN A 117 -2.55 -3.61 -34.27
CA ASN A 117 -3.60 -4.46 -34.84
C ASN A 117 -4.16 -5.53 -33.89
N PHE A 118 -3.58 -5.72 -32.70
CA PHE A 118 -3.99 -6.75 -31.74
C PHE A 118 -4.06 -8.16 -32.33
N GLY A 119 -3.21 -8.47 -33.32
CA GLY A 119 -3.25 -9.75 -34.04
C GLY A 119 -4.40 -9.90 -35.04
N GLY A 120 -5.24 -8.88 -35.18
CA GLY A 120 -6.31 -8.79 -36.17
C GLY A 120 -5.97 -7.87 -37.33
N GLN A 121 -7.02 -7.33 -37.95
CA GLN A 121 -6.89 -6.36 -39.05
C GLN A 121 -6.68 -4.94 -38.52
N ARG A 122 -5.78 -4.20 -39.19
CA ARG A 122 -5.61 -2.78 -38.95
C ARG A 122 -6.88 -2.05 -39.38
N SER A 123 -7.47 -1.28 -38.47
CA SER A 123 -8.75 -0.62 -38.71
C SER A 123 -8.93 0.62 -37.83
N MET A 124 -9.88 1.48 -38.21
CA MET A 124 -10.28 2.64 -37.42
C MET A 124 -11.71 2.45 -36.92
N MET A 125 -11.95 2.75 -35.65
CA MET A 125 -13.28 2.78 -35.08
C MET A 125 -14.10 3.87 -35.77
N SER A 126 -15.23 3.50 -36.37
CA SER A 126 -16.15 4.49 -36.94
C SER A 126 -16.77 5.37 -35.85
N ARG A 127 -17.10 6.63 -36.20
CA ARG A 127 -17.80 7.56 -35.31
C ARG A 127 -19.12 6.98 -34.76
N LYS A 128 -19.83 6.17 -35.55
CA LYS A 128 -21.07 5.49 -35.13
C LYS A 128 -20.81 4.58 -33.92
N TRP A 129 -19.75 3.79 -33.97
CA TRP A 129 -19.37 2.88 -32.89
C TRP A 129 -18.75 3.60 -31.70
N ALA A 130 -17.96 4.66 -31.93
CA ALA A 130 -17.36 5.47 -30.86
C ALA A 130 -18.40 6.17 -29.97
N LYS A 131 -19.58 6.51 -30.53
CA LYS A 131 -20.66 7.17 -29.77
C LYS A 131 -21.50 6.22 -28.92
N LYS A 132 -21.65 4.95 -29.32
CA LYS A 132 -22.55 4.02 -28.62
C LYS A 132 -22.25 3.88 -27.12
N PRO A 133 -20.98 3.74 -26.69
CA PRO A 133 -20.68 3.54 -25.28
C PRO A 133 -20.84 4.81 -24.43
N LEU A 134 -20.98 5.99 -25.05
CA LEU A 134 -21.21 7.27 -24.35
C LEU A 134 -22.69 7.47 -23.94
N ILE A 135 -23.58 6.66 -24.52
CA ILE A 135 -25.03 6.70 -24.29
C ILE A 135 -25.46 5.43 -23.52
N PHE A 136 -24.49 4.60 -23.11
CA PHE A 136 -24.71 3.41 -22.29
C PHE A 136 -24.86 3.76 -20.82
#